data_AF-A0A4Y2KTK3-F1
#
_entry.id   AF-A0A4Y2KTK3-F1
#
_cell.length_a   1.000
_cell.length_b   1.000
_cell.length_c   1.000
_cell.angle_alpha   90.00
_cell.angle_beta   90.00
_cell.angle_gamma   90.00
#
_symmetry.space_group_name_H-M   'P 1'
#
loop_
_entity.id
_entity.type
_entity.pdbx_description
1 polymer ?
#
loop_
_entity_poly.entity_id
_entity_poly.type
_entity_poly.pdbx_seq_one_letter_code
_entity_poly.pdbx_strand_id
1 'polypeptide(L)'
;MASSNSKSTNETARKIFKILLSNPRIKVSWVKAHAGNIGNERADQLEKDATQHGQPYSHTKLPKPYIKGLLRKRMLEEWQTSWKNGDTGRKIYNIMPSVSLRPTNWIIDDVIFFSQHGPFPAYLKRFHLSDNDYCSCGGIGTAFHYATECIYTVSWHMRKPAPNFEQEWLKRVANNLVSRQKSRGIIKFISENRDLFWPP
;
A
#
# COMPACT_ATOMS: atom_id res chain seq x y z
N MET A 1 -22.14 -8.36 41.05
CA MET A 1 -22.85 -9.62 40.75
C MET A 1 -22.51 -10.03 39.34
N ALA A 2 -22.26 -11.32 39.08
CA ALA A 2 -22.10 -11.81 37.71
C ALA A 2 -23.44 -11.66 36.98
N SER A 3 -23.43 -11.05 35.79
CA SER A 3 -24.60 -10.91 34.91
C SER A 3 -24.38 -11.72 33.65
N SER A 4 -25.42 -12.36 33.12
CA SER A 4 -25.30 -13.10 31.86
C SER A 4 -25.00 -12.14 30.70
N ASN A 5 -24.01 -12.48 29.87
CA ASN A 5 -23.73 -11.77 28.62
C ASN A 5 -24.14 -12.65 27.43
N SER A 6 -25.43 -12.61 27.09
CA SER A 6 -26.03 -13.40 25.99
C SER A 6 -25.51 -13.04 24.60
N LYS A 7 -24.77 -11.93 24.45
CA LYS A 7 -24.25 -11.44 23.17
C LYS A 7 -22.84 -11.94 22.82
N SER A 8 -22.14 -12.61 23.74
CA SER A 8 -20.78 -13.09 23.48
C SER A 8 -20.78 -14.34 22.59
N THR A 9 -20.20 -14.23 21.40
CA THR A 9 -19.98 -15.37 20.48
C THR A 9 -18.87 -16.31 20.95
N ASN A 10 -17.98 -15.87 21.84
CA ASN A 10 -16.87 -16.67 22.37
C ASN A 10 -17.38 -17.77 23.32
N GLU A 11 -17.07 -19.04 23.03
CA GLU A 11 -17.51 -20.21 23.79
C GLU A 11 -16.89 -20.27 25.20
N THR A 12 -15.59 -19.97 25.33
CA THR A 12 -14.88 -19.95 26.62
C THR A 12 -15.49 -18.92 27.56
N ALA A 13 -15.76 -17.71 27.05
CA ALA A 13 -16.42 -16.66 27.82
C ALA A 13 -17.80 -17.12 28.32
N ARG A 14 -18.60 -17.78 27.47
CA ARG A 14 -19.91 -18.34 27.86
C ARG A 14 -19.78 -19.40 28.96
N LYS A 15 -18.80 -20.29 28.88
CA LYS A 15 -18.52 -21.30 29.92
C LYS A 15 -18.15 -20.63 31.26
N ILE A 16 -17.28 -19.64 31.25
CA ILE A 16 -16.87 -18.89 32.45
C ILE A 16 -18.08 -18.19 33.09
N PHE A 17 -18.91 -17.48 32.30
CA PHE A 17 -20.12 -16.83 32.82
C PHE A 17 -21.08 -17.83 33.46
N LYS A 18 -21.28 -19.01 32.86
CA LYS A 18 -22.14 -20.06 33.45
C LYS A 18 -21.63 -20.51 34.82
N ILE A 19 -20.32 -20.73 34.95
CA ILE A 19 -19.69 -21.13 36.23
C ILE A 19 -19.88 -20.06 37.29
N LEU A 20 -19.63 -18.78 36.95
CA LEU A 20 -19.76 -17.67 37.89
C LEU A 20 -21.20 -17.45 38.35
N LEU A 21 -22.18 -17.63 37.46
CA LEU A 21 -23.60 -17.54 37.80
C LEU A 21 -24.07 -18.67 38.74
N SER A 22 -23.55 -19.89 38.55
CA SER A 22 -23.86 -21.03 39.42
C SER A 22 -23.16 -20.97 40.78
N ASN A 23 -22.17 -20.10 40.97
CA ASN A 23 -21.34 -20.04 42.18
C ASN A 23 -21.29 -18.60 42.76
N PRO A 24 -22.35 -18.14 43.43
CA PRO A 24 -22.48 -16.73 43.87
C PRO A 24 -21.46 -16.32 44.94
N ARG A 25 -20.77 -17.28 45.58
CA ARG A 25 -19.72 -17.03 46.57
C ARG A 25 -18.37 -16.65 45.95
N ILE A 26 -18.18 -16.88 44.66
CA ILE A 26 -16.94 -16.51 43.96
C ILE A 26 -16.94 -14.99 43.74
N LYS A 27 -15.93 -14.31 44.29
CA LYS A 27 -15.68 -12.88 44.05
C LYS A 27 -14.47 -12.76 43.12
N VAL A 28 -14.61 -11.94 42.08
CA VAL A 28 -13.53 -11.66 41.11
C VAL A 28 -13.05 -10.25 41.35
N SER A 29 -11.74 -10.08 41.49
CA SER A 29 -11.08 -8.78 41.66
C SER A 29 -9.85 -8.71 40.76
N TRP A 30 -9.54 -7.51 40.28
CA TRP A 30 -8.31 -7.28 39.51
C TRP A 30 -7.14 -6.99 40.45
N VAL A 31 -5.98 -7.57 40.14
CA VAL A 31 -4.70 -7.33 40.82
C VAL A 31 -3.65 -7.02 39.76
N LYS A 32 -2.73 -6.10 40.08
CA LYS A 32 -1.65 -5.69 39.16
C LYS A 32 -0.60 -6.80 39.03
N ALA A 33 -0.18 -7.09 37.79
CA ALA A 33 0.92 -8.00 37.52
C ALA A 33 2.28 -7.40 37.97
N HIS A 34 3.23 -8.27 38.36
CA HIS A 34 4.59 -7.90 38.76
C HIS A 34 4.67 -6.86 39.89
N ALA A 35 3.81 -7.00 40.89
CA ALA A 35 3.68 -6.05 42.00
C ALA A 35 3.98 -6.68 43.39
N GLY A 36 4.65 -7.83 43.45
CA GLY A 36 5.00 -8.49 44.72
C GLY A 36 3.89 -9.35 45.33
N ASN A 37 2.79 -9.58 44.61
CA ASN A 37 1.74 -10.48 45.10
C ASN A 37 2.16 -11.93 44.86
N ILE A 38 2.56 -12.61 45.94
CA ILE A 38 3.10 -13.99 45.93
C ILE A 38 2.21 -14.95 45.14
N GLY A 39 0.88 -14.87 45.31
CA GLY A 39 -0.07 -15.74 44.62
C GLY A 39 -0.10 -15.49 43.11
N ASN A 40 -0.15 -14.23 42.70
CA ASN A 40 -0.14 -13.85 41.28
C ASN A 40 1.20 -14.18 40.61
N GLU A 41 2.31 -13.92 41.28
CA GLU A 41 3.65 -14.20 40.75
C GLU A 41 3.88 -15.71 40.59
N ARG A 42 3.42 -16.51 41.55
CA ARG A 42 3.46 -17.97 41.43
C ARG A 42 2.58 -18.46 40.27
N ALA A 43 1.40 -17.87 40.06
CA ALA A 43 0.55 -18.21 38.93
C ALA A 43 1.20 -17.87 37.58
N ASP A 44 1.79 -16.68 37.44
CA ASP A 44 2.52 -16.26 36.23
C ASP A 44 3.72 -17.19 35.95
N GLN A 45 4.46 -17.58 37.00
CA GLN A 45 5.59 -18.50 36.84
C GLN A 45 5.13 -19.88 36.37
N LEU A 46 4.03 -20.40 36.93
CA LEU A 46 3.45 -21.66 36.49
C LEU A 46 2.93 -21.59 35.05
N GLU A 47 2.35 -20.46 34.62
CA GLU A 47 1.94 -20.25 33.23
C GLU A 47 3.14 -20.25 32.27
N LYS A 48 4.24 -19.58 32.64
CA LYS A 48 5.49 -19.59 31.86
C LYS A 48 6.09 -20.97 31.76
N ASP A 49 6.15 -21.72 32.87
CA ASP A 49 6.65 -23.09 32.87
C ASP A 49 5.76 -23.99 31.99
N ALA A 50 4.44 -23.85 32.07
CA ALA A 50 3.50 -24.61 31.25
C ALA A 50 3.57 -24.26 29.75
N THR A 51 3.87 -23.02 29.38
CA THR A 51 4.05 -22.63 27.98
C THR A 51 5.38 -23.12 27.40
N GLN A 52 6.40 -23.32 28.24
CA GLN A 52 7.72 -23.83 27.82
C GLN A 52 7.81 -25.37 27.85
N HIS A 53 7.21 -26.02 28.85
CA HIS A 53 7.39 -27.45 29.14
C HIS A 53 6.08 -28.25 29.13
N GLY A 54 4.92 -27.58 29.00
CA GLY A 54 3.63 -28.27 28.93
C GLY A 54 3.48 -29.09 27.66
N GLN A 55 2.68 -30.16 27.74
CA GLN A 55 2.30 -30.88 26.52
C GLN A 55 1.54 -29.91 25.60
N PRO A 56 1.96 -29.76 24.33
CA PRO A 56 1.21 -28.93 23.40
C PRO A 56 -0.21 -29.47 23.32
N TYR A 57 -1.19 -28.60 23.58
CA TYR A 57 -2.59 -28.92 23.33
C TYR A 57 -2.71 -29.27 21.84
N SER A 58 -2.83 -30.56 21.53
CA SER A 58 -2.66 -31.10 20.18
C SER A 58 -3.79 -30.65 19.23
N HIS A 59 -4.84 -30.02 19.78
CA HIS A 59 -6.07 -29.64 19.08
C HIS A 59 -6.43 -28.16 19.12
N THR A 60 -5.55 -27.25 19.55
CA THR A 60 -5.80 -25.82 19.36
C THR A 60 -5.61 -25.45 17.89
N LYS A 61 -6.71 -25.36 17.14
CA LYS A 61 -6.71 -24.80 15.79
C LYS A 61 -6.09 -23.41 15.83
N LEU A 62 -5.13 -23.13 14.93
CA LEU A 62 -4.51 -21.82 14.82
C LEU A 62 -5.59 -20.74 14.65
N PRO A 63 -5.50 -19.61 15.39
CA PRO A 63 -6.46 -18.53 15.25
C PRO A 63 -6.50 -18.03 13.80
N LYS A 64 -7.71 -17.87 13.23
CA LYS A 64 -7.89 -17.31 11.88
C LYS A 64 -7.12 -16.00 11.64
N PRO A 65 -7.03 -15.05 12.59
CA PRO A 65 -6.21 -13.84 12.42
C PRO A 65 -4.71 -14.15 12.25
N TYR A 66 -4.20 -15.17 12.95
CA TYR A 66 -2.80 -15.59 12.84
C TYR A 66 -2.51 -16.16 11.45
N ILE A 67 -3.34 -17.07 10.95
CA ILE A 67 -3.19 -17.63 9.59
C ILE A 67 -3.28 -16.52 8.54
N LYS A 68 -4.26 -15.60 8.66
CA LYS A 68 -4.38 -14.45 7.76
C LYS A 68 -3.13 -13.56 7.79
N GLY A 69 -2.54 -13.34 8.96
CA GLY A 69 -1.30 -12.59 9.13
C GLY A 69 -0.13 -13.25 8.40
N LEU A 70 0.04 -14.56 8.57
CA LEU A 70 1.07 -15.35 7.87
C LEU A 70 0.92 -15.27 6.35
N LEU A 71 -0.30 -15.50 5.84
CA LEU A 71 -0.57 -15.45 4.40
C LEU A 71 -0.32 -14.05 3.83
N ARG A 72 -0.76 -12.99 4.53
CA ARG A 72 -0.53 -11.61 4.11
C ARG A 72 0.96 -11.26 4.07
N LYS A 73 1.73 -11.74 5.06
CA LYS A 73 3.19 -11.55 5.10
C LYS A 73 3.86 -12.22 3.89
N ARG A 74 3.60 -13.51 3.67
CA ARG A 74 4.17 -14.26 2.54
C ARG A 74 3.80 -13.62 1.19
N MET A 75 2.52 -13.29 1.00
CA MET A 75 2.05 -12.61 -0.20
C MET A 75 2.80 -11.29 -0.47
N LEU A 76 3.06 -10.49 0.56
CA LEU A 76 3.82 -9.24 0.40
C LEU A 76 5.30 -9.46 0.06
N GLU A 77 5.93 -10.48 0.66
CA GLU A 77 7.32 -10.85 0.37
C GLU A 77 7.48 -11.35 -1.07
N GLU A 78 6.57 -12.21 -1.52
CA GLU A 78 6.52 -12.68 -2.92
C GLU A 78 6.26 -11.52 -3.88
N TRP A 79 5.26 -10.67 -3.60
CA TRP A 79 4.96 -9.51 -4.43
C TRP A 79 6.14 -8.53 -4.52
N GLN A 80 6.80 -8.25 -3.40
CA GLN A 80 7.99 -7.39 -3.37
C GLN A 80 9.15 -8.00 -4.17
N THR A 81 9.32 -9.32 -4.12
CA THR A 81 10.36 -10.05 -4.86
C THR A 81 10.11 -9.97 -6.36
N SER A 82 8.87 -10.23 -6.80
CA SER A 82 8.46 -10.04 -8.19
C SER A 82 8.62 -8.59 -8.63
N TRP A 83 8.27 -7.61 -7.78
CA TRP A 83 8.41 -6.19 -8.11
C TRP A 83 9.87 -5.76 -8.27
N LYS A 84 10.77 -6.29 -7.44
CA LYS A 84 12.21 -6.01 -7.51
C LYS A 84 12.84 -6.58 -8.79
N ASN A 85 12.51 -7.84 -9.11
CA ASN A 85 13.16 -8.61 -10.16
C ASN A 85 12.47 -8.50 -11.53
N GLY A 86 11.24 -7.98 -11.58
CA GLY A 86 10.50 -7.78 -12.82
C GLY A 86 11.13 -6.72 -13.72
N ASP A 87 10.98 -6.93 -15.03
CA ASP A 87 11.46 -6.09 -16.13
C ASP A 87 10.41 -5.08 -16.62
N THR A 88 9.13 -5.32 -16.35
CA THR A 88 8.03 -4.41 -16.65
C THR A 88 7.85 -3.33 -15.58
N GLY A 89 7.25 -2.20 -15.95
CA GLY A 89 6.89 -1.14 -14.98
C GLY A 89 8.09 -0.43 -14.32
N ARG A 90 9.32 -0.59 -14.83
CA ARG A 90 10.55 -0.05 -14.19
C ARG A 90 10.53 1.45 -13.91
N LYS A 91 9.86 2.24 -14.76
CA LYS A 91 9.67 3.68 -14.53
C LYS A 91 8.91 3.95 -13.22
N ILE A 92 7.87 3.17 -12.94
CA ILE A 92 7.12 3.25 -11.68
C ILE A 92 7.92 2.66 -10.52
N TYR A 93 8.62 1.54 -10.71
CA TYR A 93 9.50 0.97 -9.68
C TYR A 93 10.52 2.00 -9.18
N ASN A 94 11.11 2.77 -10.08
CA ASN A 94 12.10 3.78 -9.71
C ASN A 94 11.52 4.87 -8.80
N ILE A 95 10.21 5.14 -8.87
CA ILE A 95 9.50 6.10 -8.03
C ILE A 95 8.98 5.43 -6.74
N MET A 96 8.41 4.23 -6.85
CA MET A 96 7.82 3.46 -5.76
C MET A 96 8.42 2.04 -5.74
N PRO A 97 9.62 1.85 -5.15
CA PRO A 97 10.32 0.57 -5.16
C PRO A 97 9.69 -0.46 -4.20
N SER A 98 8.88 0.01 -3.25
CA SER A 98 8.26 -0.83 -2.22
C SER A 98 6.78 -1.05 -2.50
N VAL A 99 6.34 -2.31 -2.47
CA VAL A 99 4.92 -2.66 -2.58
C VAL A 99 4.21 -2.33 -1.26
N SER A 100 2.94 -1.94 -1.36
CA SER A 100 2.13 -1.59 -0.21
C SER A 100 0.67 -1.93 -0.47
N LEU A 101 -0.03 -2.35 0.58
CA LEU A 101 -1.48 -2.53 0.56
C LEU A 101 -2.23 -1.24 0.85
N ARG A 102 -1.52 -0.19 1.25
CA ARG A 102 -2.10 1.15 1.38
C ARG A 102 -2.08 1.81 0.00
N PRO A 103 -3.21 2.33 -0.48
CA PRO A 103 -3.23 3.06 -1.74
C PRO A 103 -2.33 4.29 -1.64
N THR A 104 -1.68 4.61 -2.75
CA THR A 104 -0.93 5.87 -2.88
C THR A 104 -1.91 7.05 -2.97
N ASN A 105 -1.45 8.25 -2.63
CA ASN A 105 -2.22 9.49 -2.77
C ASN A 105 -2.21 10.04 -4.22
N TRP A 106 -1.98 9.18 -5.21
CA TRP A 106 -1.97 9.55 -6.62
C TRP A 106 -3.39 9.47 -7.17
N ILE A 107 -3.77 10.48 -7.94
CA ILE A 107 -5.01 10.46 -8.73
C ILE A 107 -4.73 9.92 -10.14
N ILE A 108 -5.78 9.72 -10.94
CA ILE A 108 -5.69 9.15 -12.29
C ILE A 108 -4.66 9.90 -13.15
N ASP A 109 -4.67 11.23 -13.14
CA ASP A 109 -3.71 12.04 -13.91
C ASP A 109 -2.26 11.82 -13.49
N ASP A 110 -2.00 11.64 -12.19
CA ASP A 110 -0.65 11.29 -11.70
C ASP A 110 -0.24 9.92 -12.27
N VAL A 111 -1.15 8.94 -12.22
CA VAL A 111 -0.91 7.60 -12.74
C VAL A 111 -0.62 7.65 -14.25
N ILE A 112 -1.42 8.34 -15.03
CA ILE A 112 -1.23 8.53 -16.49
C ILE A 112 0.15 9.13 -16.76
N PHE A 113 0.46 10.25 -16.11
CA PHE A 113 1.71 10.96 -16.32
C PHE A 113 2.95 10.13 -15.98
N PHE A 114 3.01 9.56 -14.76
CA PHE A 114 4.22 8.86 -14.29
C PHE A 114 4.40 7.47 -14.89
N SER A 115 3.30 6.79 -15.22
CA SER A 115 3.38 5.51 -15.94
C SER A 115 3.70 5.73 -17.42
N GLN A 116 3.51 6.96 -17.92
CA GLN A 116 3.55 7.31 -19.34
C GLN A 116 2.54 6.48 -20.15
N HIS A 117 1.40 6.17 -19.55
CA HIS A 117 0.26 5.58 -20.24
C HIS A 117 -0.69 6.69 -20.72
N GLY A 118 -1.58 6.34 -21.65
CA GLY A 118 -2.67 7.23 -22.07
C GLY A 118 -2.35 8.00 -23.34
N PRO A 119 -2.63 9.31 -23.41
CA PRO A 119 -2.70 10.05 -24.68
C PRO A 119 -1.33 10.47 -25.24
N PHE A 120 -0.25 9.81 -24.84
CA PHE A 120 1.10 10.16 -25.28
C PHE A 120 1.45 9.47 -26.61
N PRO A 121 1.82 10.20 -27.69
CA PRO A 121 2.22 9.59 -28.97
C PRO A 121 3.23 8.45 -28.83
N ALA A 122 4.25 8.62 -27.98
CA ALA A 122 5.25 7.57 -27.73
C ALA A 122 4.65 6.30 -27.10
N TYR A 123 3.63 6.45 -26.25
CA TYR A 123 2.90 5.32 -25.69
C TYR A 123 2.07 4.62 -26.76
N LEU A 124 1.34 5.38 -27.57
CA LEU A 124 0.41 4.88 -28.57
C LEU A 124 1.15 4.09 -29.66
N LYS A 125 2.28 4.60 -30.15
CA LYS A 125 3.15 3.89 -31.08
C LYS A 125 3.66 2.56 -30.51
N ARG A 126 4.11 2.56 -29.25
CA ARG A 126 4.58 1.34 -28.56
C ARG A 126 3.52 0.26 -28.47
N PHE A 127 2.24 0.63 -28.40
CA PHE A 127 1.10 -0.29 -28.37
C PHE A 127 0.44 -0.47 -29.74
N HIS A 128 1.07 -0.02 -30.82
CA HIS A 128 0.56 -0.13 -32.19
C HIS A 128 -0.83 0.51 -32.39
N LEU A 129 -1.10 1.59 -31.65
CA LEU A 129 -2.33 2.40 -31.77
C LEU A 129 -2.12 3.66 -32.62
N SER A 130 -0.89 3.96 -33.00
CA SER A 130 -0.47 5.06 -33.86
C SER A 130 0.78 4.66 -34.63
N ASP A 131 0.96 5.18 -35.84
CA ASP A 131 2.13 4.91 -36.68
C ASP A 131 3.37 5.73 -36.27
N ASN A 132 3.17 6.82 -35.53
CA ASN A 132 4.26 7.70 -35.10
C ASN A 132 4.16 8.09 -33.61
N ASP A 133 5.31 8.50 -33.08
CA ASP A 133 5.55 8.89 -31.69
C ASP A 133 5.81 10.39 -31.55
N TYR A 134 5.54 11.16 -32.60
CA TYR A 134 5.80 12.60 -32.61
C TYR A 134 4.63 13.37 -32.00
N CYS A 135 4.96 14.39 -31.21
CA CYS A 135 4.08 15.47 -30.87
C CYS A 135 3.95 16.41 -32.09
N SER A 136 2.85 17.14 -32.20
CA SER A 136 2.60 18.13 -33.26
C SER A 136 3.60 19.28 -33.29
N CYS A 137 4.45 19.44 -32.25
CA CYS A 137 5.57 20.37 -32.27
C CYS A 137 6.89 19.76 -32.80
N GLY A 138 6.87 18.51 -33.29
CA GLY A 138 8.02 17.80 -33.86
C GLY A 138 8.90 17.05 -32.85
N GLY A 139 8.67 17.18 -31.54
CA GLY A 139 9.38 16.40 -30.51
C GLY A 139 8.78 15.01 -30.29
N ILE A 140 9.47 14.11 -29.57
CA ILE A 140 8.90 12.82 -29.19
C ILE A 140 7.84 13.04 -28.11
N GLY A 141 6.60 12.62 -28.35
CA GLY A 141 5.43 12.82 -27.49
C GLY A 141 5.45 11.98 -26.22
N THR A 142 6.40 12.24 -25.32
CA THR A 142 6.51 11.63 -23.98
C THR A 142 6.06 12.61 -22.90
N ALA A 143 5.70 12.11 -21.72
CA ALA A 143 5.43 12.95 -20.55
C ALA A 143 6.59 13.88 -20.20
N PHE A 144 7.84 13.43 -20.40
CA PHE A 144 9.04 14.23 -20.17
C PHE A 144 9.13 15.43 -21.12
N HIS A 145 8.89 15.20 -22.41
CA HIS A 145 8.86 16.26 -23.42
C HIS A 145 7.80 17.32 -23.11
N TYR A 146 6.57 16.90 -22.82
CA TYR A 146 5.50 17.83 -22.44
C TYR A 146 5.81 18.59 -21.14
N ALA A 147 6.58 18.01 -20.23
CA ALA A 147 6.91 18.66 -18.98
C ALA A 147 8.12 19.61 -19.05
N THR A 148 8.93 19.57 -20.11
CA THR A 148 10.23 20.27 -20.11
C THR A 148 10.53 21.06 -21.38
N GLU A 149 9.87 20.76 -22.50
CA GLU A 149 10.29 21.24 -23.83
C GLU A 149 9.13 21.65 -24.74
N CYS A 150 7.99 20.97 -24.68
CA CYS A 150 6.91 21.17 -25.65
C CYS A 150 6.37 22.59 -25.61
N ILE A 151 6.31 23.24 -26.78
CA ILE A 151 5.82 24.62 -26.92
C ILE A 151 4.35 24.79 -26.50
N TYR A 152 3.55 23.72 -26.57
CA TYR A 152 2.13 23.78 -26.23
C TYR A 152 1.87 23.73 -24.72
N THR A 153 2.86 23.35 -23.91
CA THR A 153 2.70 23.14 -22.46
C THR A 153 3.61 24.03 -21.62
N VAL A 154 4.08 25.16 -22.19
CA VAL A 154 5.01 26.11 -21.54
C VAL A 154 4.54 26.53 -20.15
N SER A 155 3.24 26.73 -19.95
CA SER A 155 2.63 27.11 -18.65
C SER A 155 2.92 26.11 -17.52
N TRP A 156 3.17 24.84 -17.85
CA TRP A 156 3.43 23.77 -16.88
C TRP A 156 4.87 23.27 -16.91
N HIS A 157 5.77 23.95 -17.63
CA HIS A 157 7.15 23.54 -17.71
C HIS A 157 7.80 23.44 -16.33
N MET A 158 8.61 22.41 -16.21
CA MET A 158 9.48 22.11 -15.10
C MET A 158 10.92 22.16 -15.61
N ARG A 159 11.86 22.46 -14.71
CA ARG A 159 13.26 22.56 -15.09
C ARG A 159 13.75 21.24 -15.69
N LYS A 160 14.21 21.28 -16.93
CA LYS A 160 14.81 20.13 -17.60
C LYS A 160 16.06 19.66 -16.82
N PRO A 161 16.15 18.38 -16.42
CA PRO A 161 17.35 17.85 -15.78
C PRO A 161 18.47 17.69 -16.81
N ALA A 162 19.71 17.54 -16.33
CA ALA A 162 20.78 17.04 -17.17
C ALA A 162 20.50 15.57 -17.57
N PRO A 163 21.00 15.09 -18.72
CA PRO A 163 20.59 13.82 -19.32
C PRO A 163 20.70 12.59 -18.39
N ASN A 164 21.68 12.59 -17.50
CA ASN A 164 21.93 11.51 -16.55
C ASN A 164 21.06 11.55 -15.27
N PHE A 165 20.19 12.55 -15.12
CA PHE A 165 19.36 12.75 -13.91
C PHE A 165 17.85 12.67 -14.19
N GLU A 166 17.43 12.11 -15.32
CA GLU A 166 16.01 11.99 -15.65
C GLU A 166 15.24 11.17 -14.60
N GLN A 167 15.84 10.09 -14.08
CA GLN A 167 15.21 9.24 -13.08
C GLN A 167 15.03 9.96 -11.74
N GLU A 168 16.06 10.65 -11.25
CA GLU A 168 16.03 11.45 -10.04
C GLU A 168 15.03 12.59 -10.18
N TRP A 169 14.97 13.20 -11.36
CA TRP A 169 13.99 14.23 -11.68
C TRP A 169 12.57 13.69 -11.59
N LEU A 170 12.27 12.53 -12.19
CA LEU A 170 10.94 11.90 -12.08
C LEU A 170 10.56 11.62 -10.63
N LYS A 171 11.49 11.12 -9.81
CA LYS A 171 11.26 10.91 -8.37
C LYS A 171 10.94 12.22 -7.65
N ARG A 172 11.63 13.30 -7.97
CA ARG A 172 11.38 14.63 -7.36
C ARG A 172 10.02 15.18 -7.79
N VAL A 173 9.67 15.06 -9.06
CA VAL A 173 8.38 15.50 -9.60
C VAL A 173 7.24 14.73 -8.94
N ALA A 174 7.38 13.41 -8.80
CA ALA A 174 6.35 12.55 -8.17
C ALA A 174 6.12 12.84 -6.68
N ASN A 175 7.17 13.20 -5.95
CA ASN A 175 7.08 13.48 -4.52
C ASN A 175 6.70 14.94 -4.19
N ASN A 176 6.71 15.84 -5.17
CA ASN A 176 6.38 17.25 -4.98
C ASN A 176 4.94 17.56 -5.43
N LEU A 177 4.12 18.14 -4.54
CA LEU A 177 2.71 18.43 -4.85
C LEU A 177 2.54 19.46 -5.98
N VAL A 178 3.37 20.51 -6.01
CA VAL A 178 3.30 21.56 -7.04
C VAL A 178 3.70 20.99 -8.41
N SER A 179 4.75 20.17 -8.44
CA SER A 179 5.15 19.46 -9.66
C SER A 179 4.06 18.51 -10.15
N ARG A 180 3.39 17.78 -9.23
CA ARG A 180 2.23 16.95 -9.59
C ARG A 180 1.06 17.78 -10.11
N GLN A 181 0.78 18.94 -9.55
CA GLN A 181 -0.24 19.86 -10.10
C GLN A 181 0.09 20.29 -11.52
N LYS A 182 1.36 20.56 -11.83
CA LYS A 182 1.81 20.81 -13.21
C LYS A 182 1.61 19.61 -14.13
N SER A 183 2.02 18.41 -13.69
CA SER A 183 1.77 17.16 -14.43
C SER A 183 0.29 16.94 -14.72
N ARG A 184 -0.59 17.17 -13.75
CA ARG A 184 -2.05 17.08 -13.91
C ARG A 184 -2.56 18.10 -14.93
N GLY A 185 -2.07 19.33 -14.88
CA GLY A 185 -2.39 20.37 -15.86
C GLY A 185 -2.05 19.95 -17.29
N ILE A 186 -0.87 19.33 -17.49
CA ILE A 186 -0.46 18.77 -18.78
C ILE A 186 -1.43 17.70 -19.26
N ILE A 187 -1.77 16.72 -18.41
CA ILE A 187 -2.70 15.63 -18.77
C ILE A 187 -4.06 16.18 -19.16
N LYS A 188 -4.60 17.08 -18.35
CA LYS A 188 -5.90 17.72 -18.60
C LYS A 188 -5.89 18.49 -19.92
N PHE A 189 -4.87 19.30 -20.15
CA PHE A 189 -4.71 20.06 -21.38
C PHE A 189 -4.66 19.17 -22.62
N ILE A 190 -3.87 18.08 -22.60
CA ILE A 190 -3.81 17.12 -23.71
C ILE A 190 -5.19 16.47 -23.93
N SER A 191 -5.88 16.09 -22.86
CA SER A 191 -7.19 15.43 -22.96
C SER A 191 -8.29 16.37 -23.48
N GLU A 192 -8.24 17.66 -23.18
CA GLU A 192 -9.21 18.66 -23.64
C GLU A 192 -8.94 19.11 -25.08
N ASN A 193 -7.70 18.96 -25.56
CA ASN A 193 -7.26 19.42 -26.88
C ASN A 193 -6.80 18.24 -27.75
N ARG A 194 -7.56 17.14 -27.77
CA ARG A 194 -7.17 15.92 -28.50
C ARG A 194 -6.89 16.17 -29.97
N ASP A 195 -7.66 17.04 -30.62
CA ASP A 195 -7.50 17.38 -32.03
C ASP A 195 -6.12 17.99 -32.35
N LEU A 196 -5.46 18.60 -31.36
CA LEU A 196 -4.11 19.14 -31.51
C LEU A 196 -3.02 18.07 -31.40
N PHE A 197 -3.29 16.95 -30.75
CA PHE A 197 -2.30 15.94 -30.37
C PHE A 197 -2.54 14.56 -31.00
N TRP A 198 -3.68 14.38 -31.65
CA TRP A 198 -4.07 13.15 -32.33
C TRP A 198 -4.26 13.44 -33.82
N PRO A 199 -3.64 12.67 -34.73
CA PRO A 199 -3.90 12.81 -36.16
C PRO A 199 -5.36 12.43 -36.48
N PRO A 200 -6.03 13.10 -37.42
CA PRO A 200 -7.42 12.81 -37.79
C PRO A 200 -7.66 11.36 -38.22
#